data_AF-A0A9D7SJ15-F1
#
_entry.id   AF-A0A9D7SJ15-F1
#
_cell.length_a   1.000
_cell.length_b   1.000
_cell.length_c   1.000
_cell.angle_alpha   90.00
_cell.angle_beta   90.00
_cell.angle_gamma   90.00
#
_symmetry.space_group_name_H-M   'P 1'
#
loop_
_entity.id
_entity.type
_entity.pdbx_description
1 polymer ?
#
loop_
_entity_poly.entity_id
_entity_poly.type
_entity_poly.pdbx_seq_one_letter_code
_entity_poly.pdbx_strand_id
1 'polypeptide(L)'
;MSIHDTLRRNTQSLFQHAEETFDGIFDGNNNPWRHLGAMAFFFLWIVTSSGLYLYTVLDTSIAGVYESIDWLTNQQWYLGGVLRSLHRYASDAFILTTLLHLVREWAFGRYYGFRLYSWVTGVPLLWLMFFSGIGGYWIVWDRLAQFSAVASTELLDWLPIFSTPAARNFLTPDAISDRFFTVLVFIHLGVPLLLILGLWAHVHRISRIDHFPARRLALGTLVALLVLALARPAVSDAPADLSIVATGLRLDWFILFIHPLTNFTSPGFIWTLLLGGTILLFILPLLPHPAPKPVAVVDAPNCNGCSRCLVDCPYAAVTMEPHPDKPGHKIAIVDADLCASCGICAGSCPSSTPFRSQEALVTGIDMPQLPVSVLRRSLEEKISRLEGTTRIVVFGCDCGANVKSVESTDTAVMSLICTGMLPPSFVEYALRGGADGVMVVGCREGGCEYRLGDRWTAERLTRQREPRLRHNVPVGRLCLAHGSSHDSATLAKELRQFRIRLETQAAERPLPYHRRSASS
;
A
#
# COMPACT_ATOMS: atom_id res chain seq x y z
N MET A 1 -18.93 -19.51 8.49
CA MET A 1 -17.75 -18.85 7.89
C MET A 1 -17.95 -18.91 6.39
N SER A 2 -17.99 -17.78 5.68
CA SER A 2 -18.31 -17.77 4.24
C SER A 2 -17.18 -18.40 3.41
N ILE A 3 -17.50 -18.91 2.21
CA ILE A 3 -16.49 -19.33 1.21
C ILE A 3 -15.56 -18.15 0.89
N HIS A 4 -16.13 -16.94 0.78
CA HIS A 4 -15.38 -15.70 0.56
C HIS A 4 -14.36 -15.41 1.67
N ASP A 5 -14.75 -15.53 2.94
CA ASP A 5 -13.84 -15.30 4.09
C ASP A 5 -12.68 -16.31 4.13
N THR A 6 -12.94 -17.53 3.69
CA THR A 6 -11.94 -18.59 3.63
C THR A 6 -10.95 -18.33 2.50
N LEU A 7 -11.44 -18.04 1.30
CA LEU A 7 -10.60 -17.68 0.16
C LEU A 7 -9.74 -16.43 0.45
N ARG A 8 -10.35 -15.39 1.04
CA ARG A 8 -9.65 -14.16 1.41
C ARG A 8 -8.52 -14.43 2.39
N ARG A 9 -8.77 -15.17 3.48
CA ARG A 9 -7.73 -15.47 4.49
C ARG A 9 -6.62 -16.35 3.95
N ASN A 10 -6.93 -17.33 3.11
CA ASN A 10 -5.90 -18.15 2.48
C ASN A 10 -5.02 -17.29 1.56
N THR A 11 -5.63 -16.38 0.80
CA THR A 11 -4.90 -15.44 -0.07
C THR A 11 -4.06 -14.47 0.76
N GLN A 12 -4.60 -13.93 1.86
CA GLN A 12 -3.88 -13.07 2.79
C GLN A 12 -2.66 -13.78 3.38
N SER A 13 -2.83 -15.03 3.83
CA SER A 13 -1.75 -15.84 4.36
C SER A 13 -0.67 -16.10 3.30
N LEU A 14 -1.04 -16.35 2.05
CA LEU A 14 -0.09 -16.50 0.95
C LEU A 14 0.74 -15.23 0.73
N PHE A 15 0.10 -14.06 0.70
CA PHE A 15 0.80 -12.78 0.61
C PHE A 15 1.74 -12.56 1.80
N GLN A 16 1.29 -12.87 3.01
CA GLN A 16 2.14 -12.77 4.20
C GLN A 16 3.36 -13.68 4.07
N HIS A 17 3.21 -14.96 3.74
CA HIS A 17 4.36 -15.86 3.53
C HIS A 17 5.32 -15.34 2.43
N ALA A 18 4.80 -14.78 1.34
CA ALA A 18 5.62 -14.18 0.30
C ALA A 18 6.39 -12.96 0.81
N GLU A 19 5.73 -12.05 1.53
CA GLU A 19 6.39 -10.91 2.18
C GLU A 19 7.48 -11.38 3.15
N GLU A 20 7.19 -12.34 4.01
CA GLU A 20 8.11 -12.88 5.03
C GLU A 20 9.34 -13.54 4.39
N THR A 21 9.15 -14.29 3.30
CA THR A 21 10.24 -14.92 2.56
C THR A 21 11.16 -13.86 1.94
N PHE A 22 10.58 -12.78 1.41
CA PHE A 22 11.33 -11.72 0.73
C PHE A 22 12.04 -10.77 1.70
N ASP A 23 11.61 -10.68 2.97
CA ASP A 23 12.30 -9.88 3.99
C ASP A 23 13.76 -10.31 4.21
N GLY A 24 14.04 -11.61 4.09
CA GLY A 24 15.40 -12.14 4.21
C GLY A 24 16.33 -11.73 3.06
N ILE A 25 15.76 -11.40 1.89
CA ILE A 25 16.52 -11.05 0.66
C ILE A 25 16.65 -9.53 0.53
N PHE A 26 15.54 -8.81 0.71
CA PHE A 26 15.45 -7.39 0.36
C PHE A 26 15.53 -6.46 1.56
N ASP A 27 15.54 -6.95 2.80
CA ASP A 27 15.16 -6.19 4.00
C ASP A 27 13.67 -5.75 3.99
N GLY A 28 13.13 -5.38 5.15
CA GLY A 28 11.70 -5.07 5.28
C GLY A 28 11.25 -3.84 4.48
N ASN A 29 12.12 -2.84 4.35
CA ASN A 29 11.79 -1.58 3.69
C ASN A 29 11.95 -1.63 2.17
N ASN A 30 12.75 -2.54 1.61
CA ASN A 30 12.89 -2.71 0.16
C ASN A 30 12.14 -3.93 -0.38
N ASN A 31 11.29 -4.58 0.42
CA ASN A 31 10.49 -5.72 0.00
C ASN A 31 9.43 -5.35 -1.07
N PRO A 32 9.52 -5.86 -2.30
CA PRO A 32 8.65 -5.46 -3.41
C PRO A 32 7.15 -5.74 -3.16
N TRP A 33 6.81 -6.78 -2.42
CA TRP A 33 5.43 -7.15 -2.10
C TRP A 33 4.71 -6.10 -1.25
N ARG A 34 5.46 -5.32 -0.46
CA ARG A 34 4.93 -4.21 0.34
C ARG A 34 4.82 -2.91 -0.45
N HIS A 35 5.51 -2.81 -1.59
CA HIS A 35 5.59 -1.63 -2.45
C HIS A 35 4.75 -1.72 -3.72
N LEU A 36 3.84 -2.70 -3.87
CA LEU A 36 3.12 -2.94 -5.14
C LEU A 36 2.47 -1.69 -5.75
N GLY A 37 1.79 -0.86 -4.95
CA GLY A 37 1.19 0.39 -5.42
C GLY A 37 2.23 1.43 -5.87
N ALA A 38 3.31 1.60 -5.09
CA ALA A 38 4.40 2.52 -5.41
C ALA A 38 5.20 2.04 -6.65
N MET A 39 5.39 0.74 -6.80
CA MET A 39 5.99 0.11 -7.98
C MET A 39 5.13 0.34 -9.22
N ALA A 40 3.81 0.20 -9.13
CA ALA A 40 2.90 0.50 -10.23
C ALA A 40 3.03 1.97 -10.68
N PHE A 41 3.04 2.93 -9.73
CA PHE A 41 3.33 4.34 -10.06
C PHE A 41 4.70 4.53 -10.71
N PHE A 42 5.73 3.85 -10.22
CA PHE A 42 7.07 3.93 -10.78
C PHE A 42 7.14 3.41 -12.22
N PHE A 43 6.50 2.27 -12.51
CA PHE A 43 6.41 1.75 -13.87
C PHE A 43 5.59 2.65 -14.78
N LEU A 44 4.49 3.22 -14.30
CA LEU A 44 3.73 4.21 -15.05
C LEU A 44 4.61 5.41 -15.44
N TRP A 45 5.41 5.94 -14.51
CA TRP A 45 6.37 7.01 -14.83
C TRP A 45 7.41 6.59 -15.87
N ILE A 46 7.97 5.38 -15.76
CA ILE A 46 8.89 4.85 -16.79
C ILE A 46 8.20 4.80 -18.15
N VAL A 47 6.98 4.25 -18.23
CA VAL A 47 6.20 4.13 -19.47
C VAL A 47 5.87 5.52 -20.03
N THR A 48 5.40 6.47 -19.21
CA THR A 48 5.10 7.82 -19.66
C THR A 48 6.35 8.56 -20.16
N SER A 49 7.47 8.48 -19.44
CA SER A 49 8.71 9.16 -19.84
C SER A 49 9.34 8.55 -21.10
N SER A 50 9.41 7.22 -21.19
CA SER A 50 9.89 6.53 -22.39
C SER A 50 8.95 6.74 -23.58
N GLY A 51 7.63 6.72 -23.35
CA GLY A 51 6.62 6.93 -24.39
C GLY A 51 6.66 8.34 -24.97
N LEU A 52 6.90 9.36 -24.14
CA LEU A 52 7.07 10.74 -24.60
C LEU A 52 8.26 10.85 -25.55
N TYR A 53 9.39 10.21 -25.24
CA TYR A 53 10.54 10.17 -26.15
C TYR A 53 10.19 9.47 -27.46
N LEU A 54 9.63 8.26 -27.39
CA LEU A 54 9.28 7.47 -28.57
C LEU A 54 8.29 8.20 -29.48
N TYR A 55 7.37 8.97 -28.91
CA TYR A 55 6.46 9.81 -29.67
C TYR A 55 7.16 10.90 -30.50
N THR A 56 8.22 11.53 -29.99
CA THR A 56 8.91 12.62 -30.71
C THR A 56 9.55 12.21 -32.03
N VAL A 57 9.78 10.91 -32.22
CA VAL A 57 10.45 10.33 -33.38
C VAL A 57 9.55 9.39 -34.18
N LEU A 58 8.29 9.23 -33.76
CA LEU A 58 7.30 8.39 -34.42
C LEU A 58 6.70 9.12 -35.62
N ASP A 59 6.68 8.47 -36.78
CA ASP A 59 5.90 8.90 -37.92
C ASP A 59 4.46 8.38 -37.79
N THR A 60 3.47 9.26 -37.86
CA THR A 60 2.05 8.90 -37.73
C THR A 60 1.33 8.73 -39.07
N SER A 61 2.07 8.59 -40.17
CA SER A 61 1.53 8.17 -41.47
C SER A 61 1.43 6.64 -41.56
N ILE A 62 0.52 6.14 -42.40
CA ILE A 62 0.32 4.70 -42.58
C ILE A 62 1.57 4.01 -43.14
N ALA A 63 2.33 4.71 -43.99
CA ALA A 63 3.56 4.20 -44.58
C ALA A 63 4.74 4.26 -43.59
N GLY A 64 4.85 5.34 -42.81
CA GLY A 64 6.00 5.59 -41.95
C GLY A 64 5.90 5.00 -40.54
N VAL A 65 4.71 4.62 -40.06
CA VAL A 65 4.55 4.19 -38.66
C VAL A 65 5.35 2.92 -38.33
N TYR A 66 5.30 1.91 -39.20
CA TYR A 66 6.09 0.69 -39.01
C TYR A 66 7.59 0.97 -39.20
N GLU A 67 7.95 1.71 -40.26
CA GLU A 67 9.34 2.01 -40.61
C GLU A 67 10.06 2.83 -39.53
N SER A 68 9.40 3.83 -38.95
CA SER A 68 9.97 4.65 -37.86
C SER A 68 10.22 3.83 -36.60
N ILE A 69 9.35 2.88 -36.30
CA ILE A 69 9.48 1.96 -35.17
C ILE A 69 10.56 0.90 -35.41
N ASP A 70 10.68 0.39 -36.64
CA ASP A 70 11.76 -0.51 -37.02
C ASP A 70 13.13 0.20 -36.99
N TRP A 71 13.19 1.44 -37.48
CA TRP A 71 14.38 2.29 -37.41
C TRP A 71 14.85 2.51 -35.97
N LEU A 72 13.93 2.74 -35.03
CA LEU A 72 14.26 2.84 -33.60
C LEU A 72 14.95 1.59 -33.07
N THR A 73 14.41 0.42 -33.43
CA THR A 73 14.92 -0.88 -32.95
C THR A 73 16.25 -1.24 -33.58
N ASN A 74 16.41 -1.04 -34.89
CA ASN A 74 17.56 -1.56 -35.63
C ASN A 74 18.67 -0.51 -35.83
N GLN A 75 18.32 0.73 -36.19
CA GLN A 75 19.31 1.77 -36.50
C GLN A 75 19.69 2.59 -35.27
N GLN A 76 18.70 2.95 -34.45
CA GLN A 76 18.91 3.69 -33.21
C GLN A 76 18.89 2.77 -31.98
N TRP A 77 19.34 1.52 -32.11
CA TRP A 77 19.20 0.47 -31.11
C TRP A 77 19.70 0.88 -29.71
N TYR A 78 20.76 1.69 -29.64
CA TYR A 78 21.45 2.08 -28.40
C TYR A 78 20.60 2.95 -27.46
N LEU A 79 19.68 3.76 -28.01
CA LEU A 79 18.79 4.62 -27.24
C LEU A 79 17.32 4.34 -27.56
N GLY A 80 16.95 4.40 -28.84
CA GLY A 80 15.60 4.11 -29.32
C GLY A 80 15.19 2.68 -29.01
N GLY A 81 16.01 1.70 -29.39
CA GLY A 81 15.75 0.28 -29.13
C GLY A 81 15.69 -0.04 -27.63
N VAL A 82 16.61 0.51 -26.83
CA VAL A 82 16.59 0.36 -25.37
C VAL A 82 15.34 0.99 -24.76
N LEU A 83 14.98 2.22 -25.12
CA LEU A 83 13.79 2.90 -24.59
C LEU A 83 12.49 2.23 -25.02
N ARG A 84 12.42 1.72 -26.26
CA ARG A 84 11.29 0.91 -26.74
C ARG A 84 11.13 -0.37 -25.91
N SER A 85 12.24 -1.06 -25.66
CA SER A 85 12.24 -2.29 -24.85
C SER A 85 11.88 -1.99 -23.38
N LEU A 86 12.43 -0.91 -22.82
CA LEU A 86 12.10 -0.44 -21.48
C LEU A 86 10.62 -0.07 -21.36
N HIS A 87 10.06 0.66 -22.33
CA HIS A 87 8.64 1.01 -22.39
C HIS A 87 7.75 -0.24 -22.40
N ARG A 88 8.14 -1.23 -23.22
CA ARG A 88 7.44 -2.51 -23.34
C ARG A 88 7.43 -3.30 -22.03
N TYR A 89 8.61 -3.54 -21.43
CA TYR A 89 8.73 -4.31 -20.19
C TYR A 89 8.17 -3.58 -18.97
N ALA A 90 8.29 -2.25 -18.91
CA ALA A 90 7.67 -1.46 -17.85
C ALA A 90 6.14 -1.50 -17.94
N SER A 91 5.57 -1.58 -19.15
CA SER A 91 4.11 -1.75 -19.34
C SER A 91 3.61 -3.10 -18.80
N ASP A 92 4.36 -4.19 -19.03
CA ASP A 92 4.03 -5.51 -18.45
C ASP A 92 4.13 -5.50 -16.93
N ALA A 93 5.21 -4.93 -16.41
CA ALA A 93 5.42 -4.81 -14.98
C ALA A 93 4.36 -3.92 -14.31
N PHE A 94 3.91 -2.86 -14.99
CA PHE A 94 2.83 -1.99 -14.52
C PHE A 94 1.52 -2.76 -14.34
N ILE A 95 1.13 -3.56 -15.34
CA ILE A 95 -0.10 -4.36 -15.27
C ILE A 95 0.01 -5.42 -14.21
N LEU A 96 1.11 -6.19 -14.19
CA LEU A 96 1.32 -7.24 -13.20
C LEU A 96 1.26 -6.69 -11.77
N THR A 97 1.98 -5.60 -11.49
CA THR A 97 1.98 -5.00 -10.15
C THR A 97 0.64 -4.38 -9.76
N THR A 98 -0.09 -3.81 -10.72
CA THR A 98 -1.44 -3.27 -10.47
C THR A 98 -2.43 -4.39 -10.15
N LEU A 99 -2.39 -5.52 -10.87
CA LEU A 99 -3.24 -6.67 -10.57
C LEU A 99 -2.89 -7.30 -9.21
N LEU A 100 -1.60 -7.46 -8.91
CA LEU A 100 -1.16 -7.93 -7.59
C LEU A 100 -1.59 -6.96 -6.47
N HIS A 101 -1.51 -5.64 -6.72
CA HIS A 101 -2.00 -4.62 -5.80
C HIS A 101 -3.49 -4.79 -5.52
N LEU A 102 -4.32 -4.94 -6.56
CA LEU A 102 -5.77 -5.16 -6.42
C LEU A 102 -6.09 -6.40 -5.57
N VAL A 103 -5.46 -7.54 -5.89
CA VAL A 103 -5.68 -8.80 -5.16
C VAL A 103 -5.19 -8.70 -3.72
N ARG A 104 -4.06 -8.03 -3.48
CA ARG A 104 -3.54 -7.79 -2.12
C ARG A 104 -4.50 -6.95 -1.30
N GLU A 105 -4.95 -5.81 -1.82
CA GLU A 105 -5.86 -4.93 -1.07
C GLU A 105 -7.20 -5.62 -0.80
N TRP A 106 -7.68 -6.46 -1.72
CA TRP A 106 -8.81 -7.37 -1.45
C TRP A 106 -8.52 -8.38 -0.33
N ALA A 107 -7.38 -9.08 -0.40
CA ALA A 107 -6.99 -10.11 0.57
C ALA A 107 -6.88 -9.55 2.00
N PHE A 108 -6.38 -8.32 2.15
CA PHE A 108 -6.26 -7.65 3.44
C PHE A 108 -7.55 -6.93 3.90
N GLY A 109 -8.66 -7.04 3.16
CA GLY A 109 -9.92 -6.40 3.53
C GLY A 109 -9.95 -4.89 3.30
N ARG A 110 -9.09 -4.36 2.44
CA ARG A 110 -8.83 -2.92 2.27
C ARG A 110 -9.68 -2.30 1.15
N TYR A 111 -10.96 -2.68 1.11
CA TYR A 111 -11.91 -2.26 0.07
C TYR A 111 -13.22 -1.69 0.61
N TYR A 112 -13.41 -1.66 1.94
CA TYR A 112 -14.60 -1.11 2.60
C TYR A 112 -14.21 -0.13 3.72
N GLY A 113 -15.22 0.47 4.37
CA GLY A 113 -15.01 1.46 5.44
C GLY A 113 -14.29 2.71 4.91
N PHE A 114 -13.31 3.21 5.67
CA PHE A 114 -12.55 4.41 5.29
C PHE A 114 -11.76 4.26 3.97
N ARG A 115 -11.54 3.01 3.48
CA ARG A 115 -10.83 2.74 2.22
C ARG A 115 -11.76 2.59 1.01
N LEU A 116 -13.08 2.65 1.21
CA LEU A 116 -14.09 2.52 0.16
C LEU A 116 -13.81 3.46 -1.02
N TYR A 117 -13.48 4.73 -0.72
CA TYR A 117 -13.25 5.75 -1.74
C TYR A 117 -12.08 5.38 -2.68
N SER A 118 -10.94 4.98 -2.14
CA SER A 118 -9.78 4.56 -2.94
C SER A 118 -10.10 3.31 -3.76
N TRP A 119 -10.84 2.35 -3.20
CA TRP A 119 -11.25 1.16 -3.95
C TRP A 119 -12.14 1.49 -5.15
N VAL A 120 -13.22 2.24 -4.93
CA VAL A 120 -14.20 2.61 -5.97
C VAL A 120 -13.56 3.45 -7.08
N THR A 121 -12.68 4.39 -6.71
CA THR A 121 -11.95 5.21 -7.69
C THR A 121 -10.86 4.44 -8.43
N GLY A 122 -10.35 3.34 -7.87
CA GLY A 122 -9.36 2.46 -8.52
C GLY A 122 -9.94 1.59 -9.62
N VAL A 123 -11.21 1.18 -9.54
CA VAL A 123 -11.83 0.25 -10.52
C VAL A 123 -11.82 0.81 -11.95
N PRO A 124 -12.22 2.06 -12.23
CA PRO A 124 -12.12 2.62 -13.58
C PRO A 124 -10.69 2.72 -14.12
N LEU A 125 -9.68 2.84 -13.25
CA LEU A 125 -8.28 2.95 -13.66
C LEU A 125 -7.77 1.65 -14.29
N LEU A 126 -8.31 0.50 -13.90
CA LEU A 126 -7.99 -0.79 -14.53
C LEU A 126 -8.34 -0.77 -16.02
N TRP A 127 -9.51 -0.22 -16.37
CA TRP A 127 -9.94 -0.09 -17.77
C TRP A 127 -9.05 0.86 -18.55
N LEU A 128 -8.73 2.04 -18.00
CA LEU A 128 -7.82 2.99 -18.64
C LEU A 128 -6.43 2.38 -18.88
N MET A 129 -5.91 1.62 -17.91
CA MET A 129 -4.65 0.89 -18.04
C MET A 129 -4.71 -0.12 -19.20
N PHE A 130 -5.74 -0.98 -19.26
CA PHE A 130 -5.86 -1.98 -20.33
C PHE A 130 -6.08 -1.34 -21.71
N PHE A 131 -6.92 -0.30 -21.81
CA PHE A 131 -7.12 0.41 -23.08
C PHE A 131 -5.84 1.07 -23.58
N SER A 132 -5.06 1.69 -22.67
CA SER A 132 -3.75 2.23 -23.02
C SER A 132 -2.80 1.14 -23.52
N GLY A 133 -2.72 0.02 -22.79
CA GLY A 133 -1.87 -1.12 -23.13
C GLY A 133 -2.16 -1.68 -24.52
N ILE A 134 -3.43 -1.95 -24.84
CA ILE A 134 -3.86 -2.44 -26.16
C ILE A 134 -3.55 -1.41 -27.25
N GLY A 135 -3.87 -0.13 -27.02
CA GLY A 135 -3.58 0.94 -27.98
C GLY A 135 -2.09 1.09 -28.31
N GLY A 136 -1.21 0.83 -27.34
CA GLY A 136 0.24 0.83 -27.54
C GLY A 136 0.72 -0.25 -28.52
N TYR A 137 0.09 -1.43 -28.52
CA TYR A 137 0.39 -2.47 -29.53
C TYR A 137 -0.02 -2.06 -30.92
N TRP A 138 -1.17 -1.40 -31.07
CA TRP A 138 -1.68 -1.01 -32.37
C TRP A 138 -0.74 -0.03 -33.09
N ILE A 139 -0.06 0.84 -32.32
CA ILE A 139 0.89 1.82 -32.87
C ILE A 139 2.08 1.14 -33.56
N VAL A 140 2.47 -0.08 -33.16
CA VAL A 140 3.60 -0.80 -33.78
C VAL A 140 3.33 -1.18 -35.24
N TRP A 141 2.07 -1.43 -35.57
CA TRP A 141 1.60 -1.79 -36.92
C TRP A 141 2.33 -2.98 -37.57
N ASP A 142 2.75 -3.95 -36.76
CA ASP A 142 3.22 -5.26 -37.22
C ASP A 142 2.06 -6.28 -37.29
N ARG A 143 2.36 -7.53 -37.67
CA ARG A 143 1.35 -8.60 -37.73
C ARG A 143 0.62 -8.84 -36.40
N LEU A 144 1.30 -8.65 -35.27
CA LEU A 144 0.68 -8.77 -33.95
C LEU A 144 -0.30 -7.61 -33.68
N ALA A 145 0.09 -6.39 -34.06
CA ALA A 145 -0.76 -5.21 -33.99
C ALA A 145 -2.03 -5.39 -34.85
N GLN A 146 -1.89 -5.87 -36.10
CA GLN A 146 -3.02 -6.18 -36.99
C GLN A 146 -3.99 -7.16 -36.33
N PHE A 147 -3.48 -8.27 -35.80
CA PHE A 147 -4.30 -9.25 -35.09
C PHE A 147 -5.03 -8.63 -33.89
N SER A 148 -4.31 -7.88 -33.04
CA SER A 148 -4.91 -7.25 -31.87
C SER A 148 -5.95 -6.19 -32.24
N ALA A 149 -5.76 -5.45 -33.33
CA ALA A 149 -6.69 -4.44 -33.81
C ALA A 149 -7.99 -5.06 -34.32
N VAL A 150 -7.90 -6.09 -35.16
CA VAL A 150 -9.06 -6.85 -35.64
C VAL A 150 -9.77 -7.51 -34.46
N ALA A 151 -9.05 -8.28 -33.62
CA ALA A 151 -9.66 -9.02 -32.52
C ALA A 151 -10.31 -8.12 -31.45
N SER A 152 -9.71 -6.97 -31.15
CA SER A 152 -10.30 -5.96 -30.25
C SER A 152 -11.57 -5.34 -30.83
N THR A 153 -11.58 -5.02 -32.13
CA THR A 153 -12.73 -4.37 -32.76
C THR A 153 -13.88 -5.35 -32.98
N GLU A 154 -13.60 -6.60 -33.34
CA GLU A 154 -14.60 -7.68 -33.37
C GLU A 154 -15.21 -7.92 -31.98
N LEU A 155 -14.39 -7.91 -30.92
CA LEU A 155 -14.88 -8.00 -29.56
C LEU A 155 -15.79 -6.81 -29.23
N LEU A 156 -15.43 -5.59 -29.63
CA LEU A 156 -16.23 -4.39 -29.39
C LEU A 156 -17.55 -4.37 -30.18
N ASP A 157 -17.54 -4.89 -31.41
CA ASP A 157 -18.73 -4.98 -32.28
C ASP A 157 -19.84 -5.86 -31.68
N TRP A 158 -19.51 -6.69 -30.69
CA TRP A 158 -20.49 -7.46 -29.92
C TRP A 158 -21.39 -6.61 -28.99
N LEU A 159 -21.00 -5.39 -28.62
CA LEU A 159 -21.72 -4.53 -27.63
C LEU A 159 -22.87 -3.67 -28.20
N PRO A 160 -23.47 -4.05 -29.34
CA PRO A 160 -24.11 -3.18 -30.35
C PRO A 160 -24.07 -1.65 -30.13
N ILE A 161 -22.89 -1.07 -29.86
CA ILE A 161 -22.76 0.39 -29.60
C ILE A 161 -22.73 1.18 -30.91
N PHE A 162 -22.13 0.60 -31.94
CA PHE A 162 -21.96 1.23 -33.24
C PHE A 162 -22.98 0.69 -34.24
N SER A 163 -23.49 1.57 -35.11
CA SER A 163 -24.44 1.19 -36.17
C SER A 163 -23.80 0.33 -37.27
N THR A 164 -22.47 0.33 -37.34
CA THR A 164 -21.70 -0.45 -38.31
C THR A 164 -20.48 -1.07 -37.63
N PRO A 165 -20.12 -2.32 -37.96
CA PRO A 165 -18.97 -2.99 -37.36
C PRO A 165 -17.69 -2.16 -37.52
N ALA A 166 -17.00 -1.88 -36.43
CA ALA A 166 -15.71 -1.20 -36.40
C ALA A 166 -14.61 -2.07 -37.04
N ALA A 167 -14.71 -3.40 -36.93
CA ALA A 167 -13.76 -4.34 -37.54
C ALA A 167 -13.68 -4.19 -39.07
N ARG A 168 -14.73 -3.65 -39.71
CA ARG A 168 -14.75 -3.39 -41.16
C ARG A 168 -13.61 -2.49 -41.63
N ASN A 169 -13.12 -1.60 -40.76
CA ASN A 169 -12.06 -0.66 -41.08
C ASN A 169 -10.71 -1.37 -41.32
N PHE A 170 -10.59 -2.65 -40.96
CA PHE A 170 -9.39 -3.46 -41.12
C PHE A 170 -9.51 -4.51 -42.25
N LEU A 171 -10.59 -4.47 -43.05
CA LEU A 171 -10.80 -5.43 -44.15
C LEU A 171 -10.04 -5.07 -45.43
N THR A 172 -9.83 -3.77 -45.68
CA THR A 172 -9.11 -3.29 -46.86
C THR A 172 -8.08 -2.23 -46.48
N PRO A 173 -6.90 -2.20 -47.14
CA PRO A 173 -5.91 -1.15 -46.90
C PRO A 173 -6.46 0.27 -47.03
N ASP A 174 -7.30 0.50 -48.04
CA ASP A 174 -7.88 1.82 -48.33
C ASP A 174 -8.85 2.34 -47.24
N ALA A 175 -9.29 1.48 -46.32
CA ALA A 175 -10.16 1.88 -45.21
C ALA A 175 -9.39 2.58 -44.07
N ILE A 176 -8.06 2.46 -44.02
CA ILE A 176 -7.19 3.08 -43.02
C ILE A 176 -6.43 4.25 -43.65
N SER A 177 -6.43 5.40 -42.98
CA SER A 177 -5.73 6.61 -43.42
C SER A 177 -4.73 7.07 -42.37
N ASP A 178 -3.83 7.99 -42.72
CA ASP A 178 -2.87 8.61 -41.79
C ASP A 178 -3.55 9.21 -40.55
N ARG A 179 -4.80 9.68 -40.72
CA ARG A 179 -5.60 10.22 -39.62
C ARG A 179 -5.88 9.17 -38.54
N PHE A 180 -5.97 7.88 -38.89
CA PHE A 180 -6.18 6.80 -37.94
C PHE A 180 -5.04 6.72 -36.93
N PHE A 181 -3.78 6.64 -37.38
CA PHE A 181 -2.61 6.57 -36.51
C PHE A 181 -2.42 7.85 -35.71
N THR A 182 -2.67 9.01 -36.33
CA THR A 182 -2.65 10.29 -35.63
C THR A 182 -3.61 10.26 -34.44
N VAL A 183 -4.87 9.87 -34.65
CA VAL A 183 -5.89 9.76 -33.59
C VAL A 183 -5.54 8.70 -32.56
N LEU A 184 -5.07 7.52 -33.00
CA LEU A 184 -4.67 6.43 -32.12
C LEU A 184 -3.55 6.86 -31.17
N VAL A 185 -2.54 7.57 -31.68
CA VAL A 185 -1.45 8.12 -30.87
C VAL A 185 -1.99 9.17 -29.90
N PHE A 186 -2.86 10.10 -30.33
CA PHE A 186 -3.50 11.05 -29.41
C PHE A 186 -4.29 10.36 -28.29
N ILE A 187 -5.03 9.29 -28.60
CA ILE A 187 -5.76 8.50 -27.60
C ILE A 187 -4.76 7.81 -26.65
N HIS A 188 -3.70 7.20 -27.19
CA HIS A 188 -2.68 6.53 -26.39
C HIS A 188 -1.88 7.49 -25.51
N LEU A 189 -1.75 8.76 -25.87
CA LEU A 189 -1.20 9.81 -25.00
C LEU A 189 -2.24 10.31 -23.98
N GLY A 190 -3.49 10.50 -24.41
CA GLY A 190 -4.57 11.02 -23.58
C GLY A 190 -5.01 10.08 -22.46
N VAL A 191 -5.08 8.78 -22.72
CA VAL A 191 -5.53 7.78 -21.73
C VAL A 191 -4.59 7.69 -20.52
N PRO A 192 -3.25 7.65 -20.65
CA PRO A 192 -2.33 7.78 -19.52
C PRO A 192 -2.46 9.09 -18.74
N LEU A 193 -2.75 10.22 -19.40
CA LEU A 193 -3.00 11.49 -18.69
C LEU A 193 -4.27 11.43 -17.85
N LEU A 194 -5.34 10.82 -18.39
CA LEU A 194 -6.57 10.54 -17.63
C LEU A 194 -6.31 9.55 -16.49
N LEU A 195 -5.46 8.54 -16.71
CA LEU A 195 -5.03 7.60 -15.68
C LEU A 195 -4.29 8.32 -14.55
N ILE A 196 -3.37 9.24 -14.85
CA ILE A 196 -2.66 10.07 -13.86
C ILE A 196 -3.64 10.95 -13.08
N LEU A 197 -4.60 11.58 -13.76
CA LEU A 197 -5.66 12.36 -13.10
C LEU A 197 -6.54 11.49 -12.18
N GLY A 198 -6.94 10.31 -12.64
CA GLY A 198 -7.72 9.38 -11.83
C GLY A 198 -6.91 8.80 -10.66
N LEU A 199 -5.60 8.61 -10.84
CA LEU A 199 -4.68 8.22 -9.77
C LEU A 199 -4.58 9.29 -8.68
N TRP A 200 -4.64 10.59 -9.03
CA TRP A 200 -4.77 11.64 -8.03
C TRP A 200 -6.01 11.41 -7.17
N ALA A 201 -7.17 11.14 -7.76
CA ALA A 201 -8.38 10.83 -7.00
C ALA A 201 -8.21 9.57 -6.15
N HIS A 202 -7.63 8.51 -6.70
CA HIS A 202 -7.39 7.23 -6.02
C HIS A 202 -6.60 7.38 -4.70
N VAL A 203 -5.63 8.29 -4.67
CA VAL A 203 -4.71 8.48 -3.54
C VAL A 203 -4.98 9.75 -2.71
N HIS A 204 -5.87 10.64 -3.14
CA HIS A 204 -6.06 11.98 -2.55
C HIS A 204 -6.41 11.96 -1.05
N ARG A 205 -7.11 10.92 -0.58
CA ARG A 205 -7.49 10.77 0.85
C ARG A 205 -6.39 10.16 1.72
N ILE A 206 -5.21 9.91 1.16
CA ILE A 206 -4.10 9.26 1.84
C ILE A 206 -3.01 10.30 2.09
N SER A 207 -2.66 10.56 3.35
CA SER A 207 -1.58 11.50 3.67
C SER A 207 -0.22 10.80 3.53
N ARG A 208 0.82 11.53 3.09
CA ARG A 208 2.19 10.99 2.95
C ARG A 208 2.24 9.69 2.13
N ILE A 209 1.75 9.73 0.90
CA ILE A 209 1.85 8.58 -0.01
C ILE A 209 3.28 8.36 -0.47
N ASP A 210 3.65 7.09 -0.62
CA ASP A 210 4.90 6.70 -1.26
C ASP A 210 4.70 6.76 -2.77
N HIS A 211 5.04 7.90 -3.38
CA HIS A 211 4.97 8.08 -4.84
C HIS A 211 5.96 7.19 -5.60
N PHE A 212 7.03 6.78 -4.92
CA PHE A 212 8.08 5.92 -5.44
C PHE A 212 8.40 4.85 -4.41
N PRO A 213 8.76 3.64 -4.87
CA PRO A 213 9.24 2.60 -3.97
C PRO A 213 10.55 3.04 -3.32
N ALA A 214 11.00 2.28 -2.32
CA ALA A 214 12.29 2.53 -1.68
C ALA A 214 13.41 2.67 -2.73
N ARG A 215 14.33 3.62 -2.53
CA ARG A 215 15.31 4.02 -3.55
C ARG A 215 16.14 2.86 -4.10
N ARG A 216 16.52 1.90 -3.24
CA ARG A 216 17.31 0.73 -3.66
C ARG A 216 16.47 -0.20 -4.52
N LEU A 217 15.21 -0.42 -4.16
CA LEU A 217 14.27 -1.18 -4.96
C LEU A 217 14.04 -0.51 -6.33
N ALA A 218 13.75 0.79 -6.35
CA ALA A 218 13.54 1.55 -7.60
C ALA A 218 14.74 1.43 -8.55
N LEU A 219 15.94 1.69 -8.04
CA LEU A 219 17.18 1.64 -8.82
C LEU A 219 17.48 0.22 -9.28
N GLY A 220 17.36 -0.77 -8.39
CA GLY A 220 17.58 -2.18 -8.71
C GLY A 220 16.63 -2.66 -9.80
N THR A 221 15.35 -2.31 -9.72
CA THR A 221 14.35 -2.63 -10.74
C THR A 221 14.64 -1.94 -12.06
N LEU A 222 15.00 -0.65 -12.07
CA LEU A 222 15.34 0.07 -13.30
C LEU A 222 16.55 -0.56 -14.00
N VAL A 223 17.62 -0.85 -13.23
CA VAL A 223 18.80 -1.53 -13.76
C VAL A 223 18.44 -2.90 -14.31
N ALA A 224 17.62 -3.69 -13.61
CA ALA A 224 17.16 -4.99 -14.08
C ALA A 224 16.38 -4.89 -15.41
N LEU A 225 15.50 -3.91 -15.54
CA LEU A 225 14.76 -3.66 -16.79
C LEU A 225 15.68 -3.20 -17.93
N LEU A 226 16.68 -2.37 -17.66
CA LEU A 226 17.66 -1.94 -18.66
C LEU A 226 18.56 -3.09 -19.12
N VAL A 227 19.00 -3.95 -18.19
CA VAL A 227 19.74 -5.17 -18.51
C VAL A 227 18.87 -6.10 -19.36
N LEU A 228 17.59 -6.27 -19.00
CA LEU A 228 16.65 -7.06 -19.78
C LEU A 228 16.45 -6.47 -21.19
N ALA A 229 16.29 -5.15 -21.30
CA ALA A 229 16.16 -4.44 -22.57
C ALA A 229 17.37 -4.65 -23.49
N LEU A 230 18.58 -4.72 -22.94
CA LEU A 230 19.81 -4.99 -23.69
C LEU A 230 19.96 -6.48 -24.05
N ALA A 231 19.64 -7.38 -23.12
CA ALA A 231 19.80 -8.82 -23.30
C ALA A 231 18.72 -9.43 -24.21
N ARG A 232 17.50 -8.86 -24.16
CA ARG A 232 16.33 -9.27 -24.93
C ARG A 232 15.63 -8.00 -25.42
N PRO A 233 16.07 -7.40 -26.53
CA PRO A 233 15.39 -6.23 -27.07
C PRO A 233 13.99 -6.59 -27.59
N ALA A 234 13.05 -5.66 -27.45
CA ALA A 234 11.74 -5.73 -28.06
C ALA A 234 11.88 -5.44 -29.57
N VAL A 235 11.53 -6.44 -30.37
CA VAL A 235 11.58 -6.39 -31.84
C VAL A 235 10.16 -6.47 -32.40
N SER A 236 9.93 -5.83 -33.54
CA SER A 236 8.66 -5.95 -34.28
C SER A 236 8.59 -7.30 -34.99
N ASP A 237 7.36 -7.79 -35.20
CA ASP A 237 7.12 -8.82 -36.21
C ASP A 237 7.18 -8.21 -37.63
N ALA A 238 6.94 -9.02 -38.66
CA ALA A 238 6.78 -8.53 -40.02
C ALA A 238 5.67 -7.45 -40.13
N PRO A 239 5.74 -6.55 -41.12
CA PRO A 239 4.74 -5.50 -41.31
C PRO A 239 3.31 -6.07 -41.39
N ALA A 240 2.34 -5.30 -40.89
CA ALA A 240 0.93 -5.61 -41.10
C ALA A 240 0.58 -5.65 -42.59
N ASP A 241 -0.18 -6.66 -42.99
CA ASP A 241 -0.70 -6.83 -44.34
C ASP A 241 -2.16 -7.27 -44.23
N LEU A 242 -3.09 -6.34 -44.44
CA LEU A 242 -4.53 -6.60 -44.32
C LEU A 242 -5.05 -7.57 -45.39
N SER A 243 -4.27 -7.89 -46.43
CA SER A 243 -4.63 -8.91 -47.41
C SER A 243 -4.38 -10.34 -46.92
N ILE A 244 -3.66 -10.51 -45.81
CA ILE A 244 -3.27 -11.81 -45.25
C ILE A 244 -3.71 -11.92 -43.80
N VAL A 245 -4.21 -13.10 -43.41
CA VAL A 245 -4.50 -13.39 -42.00
C VAL A 245 -3.18 -13.63 -41.26
N ALA A 246 -2.95 -12.85 -40.21
CA ALA A 246 -1.78 -13.00 -39.35
C ALA A 246 -1.79 -14.35 -38.60
N THR A 247 -0.76 -15.17 -38.82
CA THR A 247 -0.59 -16.49 -38.19
C THR A 247 0.82 -16.65 -37.61
N GLY A 248 1.00 -17.59 -36.66
CA GLY A 248 2.30 -17.84 -36.04
C GLY A 248 2.80 -16.73 -35.10
N LEU A 249 1.88 -16.04 -34.43
CA LEU A 249 2.17 -14.85 -33.62
C LEU A 249 2.75 -15.19 -32.23
N ARG A 250 3.63 -14.31 -31.74
CA ARG A 250 4.15 -14.35 -30.38
C ARG A 250 3.29 -13.48 -29.47
N LEU A 251 2.24 -14.06 -28.91
CA LEU A 251 1.32 -13.34 -28.04
C LEU A 251 1.97 -12.95 -26.70
N ASP A 252 1.66 -11.74 -26.26
CA ASP A 252 1.89 -11.31 -24.89
C ASP A 252 0.69 -11.70 -24.00
N TRP A 253 0.98 -12.38 -22.91
CA TRP A 253 -0.07 -12.88 -22.01
C TRP A 253 -0.48 -11.88 -20.92
N PHE A 254 0.22 -10.76 -20.74
CA PHE A 254 -0.17 -9.75 -19.76
C PHE A 254 -1.28 -8.83 -20.29
N ILE A 255 -1.23 -8.48 -21.58
CA ILE A 255 -2.13 -7.53 -22.23
C ILE A 255 -3.08 -8.24 -23.20
N LEU A 256 -2.54 -9.14 -24.03
CA LEU A 256 -3.28 -9.68 -25.17
C LEU A 256 -3.98 -11.01 -24.88
N PHE A 257 -3.95 -11.51 -23.62
CA PHE A 257 -4.59 -12.78 -23.22
C PHE A 257 -6.10 -12.83 -23.51
N ILE A 258 -6.75 -11.67 -23.60
CA ILE A 258 -8.17 -11.58 -23.88
C ILE A 258 -8.52 -12.12 -25.27
N HIS A 259 -7.67 -11.89 -26.28
CA HIS A 259 -7.91 -12.31 -27.66
C HIS A 259 -7.97 -13.83 -27.85
N PRO A 260 -6.96 -14.63 -27.43
CA PRO A 260 -7.06 -16.07 -27.54
C PRO A 260 -8.22 -16.61 -26.69
N LEU A 261 -8.51 -16.01 -25.52
CA LEU A 261 -9.64 -16.43 -24.70
C LEU A 261 -10.99 -16.20 -25.41
N THR A 262 -11.16 -15.08 -26.14
CA THR A 262 -12.33 -14.84 -26.99
C THR A 262 -12.49 -15.95 -28.03
N ASN A 263 -11.39 -16.33 -28.70
CA ASN A 263 -11.42 -17.38 -29.73
C ASN A 263 -11.76 -18.77 -29.17
N PHE A 264 -11.30 -19.08 -27.95
CA PHE A 264 -11.61 -20.35 -27.28
C PHE A 264 -13.03 -20.40 -26.67
N THR A 265 -13.64 -19.25 -26.40
CA THR A 265 -14.92 -19.16 -25.68
C THR A 265 -15.98 -18.48 -26.55
N SER A 266 -16.17 -17.17 -26.38
CA SER A 266 -16.95 -16.29 -27.26
C SER A 266 -16.78 -14.83 -26.80
N PRO A 267 -17.06 -13.84 -27.67
CA PRO A 267 -17.11 -12.43 -27.27
C PRO A 267 -18.05 -12.16 -26.10
N GLY A 268 -19.23 -12.79 -26.09
CA GLY A 268 -20.21 -12.63 -25.02
C GLY A 268 -19.75 -13.17 -23.67
N PHE A 269 -19.02 -14.29 -23.66
CA PHE A 269 -18.41 -14.81 -22.44
C PHE A 269 -17.38 -13.82 -21.87
N ILE A 270 -16.54 -13.25 -22.73
CA ILE A 270 -15.51 -12.28 -22.33
C ILE A 270 -16.13 -11.01 -21.76
N TRP A 271 -17.12 -10.42 -22.43
CA TRP A 271 -17.81 -9.25 -21.89
C TRP A 271 -18.54 -9.55 -20.59
N THR A 272 -19.14 -10.73 -20.47
CA THR A 272 -19.74 -11.17 -19.20
C THR A 272 -18.70 -11.27 -18.09
N LEU A 273 -17.51 -11.81 -18.38
CA LEU A 273 -16.41 -11.90 -17.42
C LEU A 273 -15.87 -10.52 -17.03
N LEU A 274 -15.64 -9.61 -17.98
CA LEU A 274 -15.11 -8.28 -17.73
C LEU A 274 -16.10 -7.38 -17.00
N LEU A 275 -17.35 -7.30 -17.48
CA LEU A 275 -18.40 -6.50 -16.85
C LEU A 275 -18.83 -7.12 -15.53
N GLY A 276 -18.99 -8.44 -15.47
CA GLY A 276 -19.29 -9.16 -14.24
C GLY A 276 -18.20 -9.00 -13.19
N GLY A 277 -16.92 -9.08 -13.59
CA GLY A 277 -15.78 -8.79 -12.73
C GLY A 277 -15.77 -7.34 -12.24
N THR A 278 -16.02 -6.37 -13.13
CA THR A 278 -16.11 -4.94 -12.77
C THR A 278 -17.26 -4.68 -11.79
N ILE A 279 -18.44 -5.24 -12.06
CA ILE A 279 -19.60 -5.17 -11.17
C ILE A 279 -19.30 -5.81 -9.83
N LEU A 280 -18.63 -6.98 -9.82
CA LEU A 280 -18.21 -7.63 -8.59
C LEU A 280 -17.28 -6.73 -7.77
N LEU A 281 -16.32 -6.05 -8.39
CA LEU A 281 -15.45 -5.10 -7.69
C LEU A 281 -16.24 -3.96 -7.03
N PHE A 282 -17.32 -3.47 -7.64
CA PHE A 282 -18.20 -2.46 -7.03
C PHE A 282 -19.17 -3.03 -5.99
N ILE A 283 -19.57 -4.30 -6.10
CA ILE A 283 -20.47 -4.97 -5.15
C ILE A 283 -19.72 -5.41 -3.90
N LEU A 284 -18.44 -5.80 -4.00
CA LEU A 284 -17.65 -6.29 -2.87
C LEU A 284 -17.72 -5.39 -1.61
N PRO A 285 -17.60 -4.05 -1.71
CA PRO A 285 -17.75 -3.17 -0.56
C PRO A 285 -19.19 -3.07 0.00
N LEU A 286 -20.20 -3.39 -0.81
CA LEU A 286 -21.63 -3.37 -0.43
C LEU A 286 -22.06 -4.65 0.29
N LEU A 287 -21.29 -5.73 0.19
CA LEU A 287 -21.54 -6.95 0.93
C LEU A 287 -21.42 -6.72 2.46
N PRO A 288 -22.05 -7.57 3.30
CA PRO A 288 -21.95 -7.42 4.74
C PRO A 288 -20.49 -7.51 5.23
N HIS A 289 -20.05 -6.48 5.94
CA HIS A 289 -18.71 -6.40 6.56
C HIS A 289 -18.82 -6.32 8.08
N PRO A 290 -17.73 -6.62 8.82
CA PRO A 290 -17.69 -6.39 10.27
C PRO A 290 -18.07 -4.95 10.61
N ALA A 291 -18.75 -4.77 11.74
CA ALA A 291 -19.16 -3.44 12.21
C ALA A 291 -17.97 -2.47 12.27
N PRO A 292 -18.17 -1.19 11.91
CA PRO A 292 -17.12 -0.19 11.97
C PRO A 292 -16.59 -0.08 13.40
N LYS A 293 -15.26 0.02 13.52
CA LYS A 293 -14.60 0.20 14.82
C LYS A 293 -14.86 1.62 15.33
N PRO A 294 -14.95 1.85 16.65
CA PRO A 294 -15.09 3.20 17.18
C PRO A 294 -13.93 4.10 16.75
N VAL A 295 -14.27 5.34 16.37
CA VAL A 295 -13.31 6.36 15.91
C VAL A 295 -12.71 7.11 17.09
N ALA A 296 -11.60 7.82 16.86
CA ALA A 296 -11.00 8.66 17.89
C ALA A 296 -11.96 9.78 18.31
N VAL A 297 -12.03 10.06 19.62
CA VAL A 297 -12.91 11.08 20.19
C VAL A 297 -12.07 12.17 20.85
N VAL A 298 -12.45 13.42 20.63
CA VAL A 298 -11.79 14.60 21.19
C VAL A 298 -12.56 15.07 22.40
N ASP A 299 -11.85 15.30 23.51
CA ASP A 299 -12.38 15.93 24.70
C ASP A 299 -12.02 17.42 24.67
N ALA A 300 -13.01 18.29 24.46
CA ALA A 300 -12.80 19.73 24.31
C ALA A 300 -12.11 20.38 25.54
N PRO A 301 -12.50 20.08 26.79
CA PRO A 301 -11.83 20.63 27.97
C PRO A 301 -10.33 20.31 28.03
N ASN A 302 -9.94 19.07 27.71
CA ASN A 302 -8.56 18.59 27.80
C ASN A 302 -7.75 18.76 26.49
N CYS A 303 -8.38 19.14 25.38
CA CYS A 303 -7.68 19.46 24.13
C CYS A 303 -6.99 20.83 24.22
N ASN A 304 -5.69 20.85 23.93
CA ASN A 304 -4.87 22.07 24.00
C ASN A 304 -4.56 22.68 22.62
N GLY A 305 -5.08 22.11 21.54
CA GLY A 305 -4.89 22.66 20.19
C GLY A 305 -3.48 22.48 19.58
N CYS A 306 -2.62 21.65 20.16
CA CYS A 306 -1.21 21.55 19.74
C CYS A 306 -0.95 20.96 18.34
N SER A 307 -1.97 20.46 17.64
CA SER A 307 -1.92 19.96 16.25
C SER A 307 -1.05 18.70 16.01
N ARG A 308 -0.52 18.04 17.05
CA ARG A 308 0.26 16.79 16.87
C ARG A 308 -0.57 15.66 16.26
N CYS A 309 -1.83 15.52 16.67
CA CYS A 309 -2.73 14.51 16.11
C CYS A 309 -2.99 14.73 14.60
N LEU A 310 -3.07 15.98 14.14
CA LEU A 310 -3.13 16.33 12.71
C LEU A 310 -1.86 15.89 11.99
N VAL A 311 -0.68 16.24 12.52
CA VAL A 311 0.63 15.93 11.89
C VAL A 311 0.90 14.43 11.79
N ASP A 312 0.40 13.66 12.77
CA ASP A 312 0.66 12.23 12.90
C ASP A 312 -0.38 11.35 12.18
N CYS A 313 -1.56 11.89 11.84
CA CYS A 313 -2.63 11.13 11.20
C CYS A 313 -2.25 10.70 9.76
N PRO A 314 -2.13 9.38 9.46
CA PRO A 314 -1.83 8.90 8.10
C PRO A 314 -2.98 9.09 7.11
N TYR A 315 -4.17 9.41 7.59
CA TYR A 315 -5.40 9.35 6.80
C TYR A 315 -6.06 10.72 6.62
N ALA A 316 -5.37 11.79 7.05
CA ALA A 316 -5.92 13.14 7.08
C ALA A 316 -7.28 13.25 7.80
N ALA A 317 -7.58 12.31 8.71
CA ALA A 317 -8.85 12.23 9.44
C ALA A 317 -8.97 13.22 10.61
N VAL A 318 -7.94 14.04 10.85
CA VAL A 318 -7.95 15.02 11.93
C VAL A 318 -7.75 16.40 11.31
N THR A 319 -8.62 17.34 11.61
CA THR A 319 -8.48 18.77 11.26
C THR A 319 -8.37 19.61 12.54
N MET A 320 -7.94 20.86 12.39
CA MET A 320 -7.84 21.80 13.51
C MET A 320 -8.78 22.99 13.26
N GLU A 321 -9.79 23.12 14.10
CA GLU A 321 -10.83 24.16 14.00
C GLU A 321 -10.73 25.14 15.17
N PRO A 322 -11.34 26.34 15.09
CA PRO A 322 -11.43 27.25 16.23
C PRO A 322 -12.12 26.58 17.43
N HIS A 323 -11.55 26.71 18.63
CA HIS A 323 -12.14 26.14 19.83
C HIS A 323 -13.42 26.92 20.20
N PRO A 324 -14.57 26.25 20.45
CA PRO A 324 -15.83 26.92 20.73
C PRO A 324 -15.78 27.80 21.98
N ASP A 325 -15.18 27.29 23.06
CA ASP A 325 -15.18 27.97 24.37
C ASP A 325 -13.88 28.72 24.72
N LYS A 326 -12.83 28.63 23.89
CA LYS A 326 -11.51 29.19 24.20
C LYS A 326 -11.03 30.06 23.03
N PRO A 327 -11.33 31.38 23.05
CA PRO A 327 -10.91 32.29 22.00
C PRO A 327 -9.39 32.23 21.75
N GLY A 328 -8.99 32.19 20.47
CA GLY A 328 -7.58 32.10 20.07
C GLY A 328 -6.98 30.69 20.16
N HIS A 329 -7.67 29.72 20.75
CA HIS A 329 -7.25 28.31 20.73
C HIS A 329 -7.89 27.54 19.58
N LYS A 330 -7.23 26.45 19.17
CA LYS A 330 -7.78 25.47 18.23
C LYS A 330 -8.20 24.20 18.97
N ILE A 331 -9.12 23.45 18.38
CA ILE A 331 -9.53 22.12 18.80
C ILE A 331 -9.34 21.14 17.64
N ALA A 332 -8.99 19.90 17.96
CA ALA A 332 -8.96 18.84 16.96
C ALA A 332 -10.38 18.39 16.65
N ILE A 333 -10.69 18.14 15.39
CA ILE A 333 -11.95 17.52 14.95
C ILE A 333 -11.60 16.25 14.19
N VAL A 334 -12.31 15.17 14.46
CA VAL A 334 -12.07 13.86 13.83
C VAL A 334 -13.17 13.58 12.82
N ASP A 335 -12.78 13.41 11.56
CA ASP A 335 -13.67 12.92 10.51
C ASP A 335 -13.81 11.41 10.64
N ALA A 336 -15.03 10.95 10.95
CA ALA A 336 -15.32 9.54 11.16
C ALA A 336 -15.15 8.70 9.89
N ASP A 337 -15.39 9.28 8.71
CA ASP A 337 -15.33 8.57 7.42
C ASP A 337 -13.88 8.31 6.98
N LEU A 338 -12.93 9.09 7.48
CA LEU A 338 -11.50 8.95 7.20
C LEU A 338 -10.74 8.19 8.32
N CYS A 339 -11.33 8.07 9.51
CA CYS A 339 -10.63 7.53 10.68
C CYS A 339 -10.46 6.01 10.59
N ALA A 340 -9.20 5.55 10.51
CA ALA A 340 -8.86 4.12 10.50
C ALA A 340 -8.95 3.45 11.90
N SER A 341 -9.37 4.18 12.93
CA SER A 341 -9.41 3.71 14.33
C SER A 341 -8.08 3.17 14.88
N CYS A 342 -6.95 3.67 14.38
CA CYS A 342 -5.61 3.17 14.70
C CYS A 342 -5.03 3.67 16.04
N GLY A 343 -5.57 4.77 16.59
CA GLY A 343 -5.07 5.36 17.84
C GLY A 343 -3.74 6.13 17.76
N ILE A 344 -3.13 6.27 16.58
CA ILE A 344 -1.85 7.01 16.42
C ILE A 344 -1.93 8.45 16.98
N CYS A 345 -3.10 9.09 16.83
CA CYS A 345 -3.38 10.41 17.38
C CYS A 345 -3.36 10.43 18.91
N ALA A 346 -3.94 9.42 19.57
CA ALA A 346 -3.94 9.27 21.03
C ALA A 346 -2.50 9.13 21.57
N GLY A 347 -1.65 8.38 20.86
CA GLY A 347 -0.22 8.24 21.18
C GLY A 347 0.59 9.53 21.01
N SER A 348 0.15 10.44 20.14
CA SER A 348 0.78 11.75 19.91
C SER A 348 0.32 12.84 20.89
N CYS A 349 -0.80 12.61 21.58
CA CYS A 349 -1.47 13.60 22.40
C CYS A 349 -0.65 13.91 23.67
N PRO A 350 -0.27 15.19 23.92
CA PRO A 350 0.53 15.54 25.10
C PRO A 350 -0.13 15.23 26.44
N SER A 351 -1.47 15.19 26.47
CA SER A 351 -2.25 14.91 27.67
C SER A 351 -2.36 13.41 28.02
N SER A 352 -1.91 12.53 27.12
CA SER A 352 -1.90 11.05 27.26
C SER A 352 -0.77 10.51 28.15
N THR A 353 -0.17 11.36 28.99
CA THR A 353 0.88 10.93 29.91
C THR A 353 0.30 10.17 31.11
N PRO A 354 0.82 8.97 31.45
CA PRO A 354 0.31 8.18 32.57
C PRO A 354 0.65 8.79 33.94
N PHE A 355 1.59 9.74 34.00
CA PHE A 355 2.07 10.38 35.23
C PHE A 355 1.12 11.44 35.82
N ARG A 356 -0.03 11.72 35.19
CA ARG A 356 -1.01 12.67 35.75
C ARG A 356 -1.62 12.11 37.04
N SER A 357 -1.70 12.96 38.05
CA SER A 357 -2.21 12.62 39.39
C SER A 357 -3.70 12.29 39.42
N GLN A 358 -4.49 12.77 38.46
CA GLN A 358 -5.93 12.54 38.37
C GLN A 358 -6.28 11.05 38.26
N GLU A 359 -7.35 10.66 38.97
CA GLU A 359 -7.85 9.29 39.03
C GLU A 359 -8.49 8.85 37.72
N ALA A 360 -9.41 9.64 37.19
CA ALA A 360 -9.87 9.54 35.82
C ALA A 360 -8.90 10.31 34.90
N LEU A 361 -8.02 9.59 34.22
CA LEU A 361 -7.14 10.18 33.20
C LEU A 361 -7.94 10.47 31.94
N VAL A 362 -8.36 11.71 31.75
CA VAL A 362 -9.04 12.18 30.52
C VAL A 362 -8.01 12.90 29.64
N THR A 363 -7.91 12.47 28.40
CA THR A 363 -6.97 13.02 27.41
C THR A 363 -7.74 13.85 26.38
N GLY A 364 -7.08 14.81 25.74
CA GLY A 364 -7.71 15.67 24.73
C GLY A 364 -8.12 14.93 23.45
N ILE A 365 -7.55 13.77 23.16
CA ILE A 365 -8.00 12.87 22.07
C ILE A 365 -7.63 11.44 22.43
N ASP A 366 -8.60 10.52 22.35
CA ASP A 366 -8.43 9.13 22.76
C ASP A 366 -9.24 8.14 21.90
N MET A 367 -8.99 6.85 22.09
CA MET A 367 -9.76 5.76 21.48
C MET A 367 -10.80 5.22 22.46
N PRO A 368 -12.12 5.28 22.17
CA PRO A 368 -13.17 4.81 23.08
C PRO A 368 -13.04 3.35 23.51
N GLN A 369 -12.54 2.50 22.61
CA GLN A 369 -12.35 1.06 22.82
C GLN A 369 -11.13 0.73 23.68
N LEU A 370 -10.15 1.63 23.78
CA LEU A 370 -8.96 1.43 24.61
C LEU A 370 -8.39 2.78 25.08
N PRO A 371 -9.10 3.49 25.97
CA PRO A 371 -8.67 4.79 26.46
C PRO A 371 -7.36 4.69 27.26
N VAL A 372 -6.61 5.79 27.32
CA VAL A 372 -5.33 5.83 28.06
C VAL A 372 -5.51 5.54 29.56
N SER A 373 -6.67 5.88 30.14
CA SER A 373 -7.01 5.52 31.52
C SER A 373 -7.08 4.00 31.74
N VAL A 374 -7.65 3.26 30.79
CA VAL A 374 -7.71 1.80 30.80
C VAL A 374 -6.32 1.22 30.61
N LEU A 375 -5.55 1.73 29.64
CA LEU A 375 -4.15 1.31 29.43
C LEU A 375 -3.31 1.46 30.70
N ARG A 376 -3.41 2.61 31.40
CA ARG A 376 -2.67 2.85 32.65
C ARG A 376 -3.04 1.83 33.72
N ARG A 377 -4.33 1.65 33.98
CA ARG A 377 -4.82 0.71 35.01
C ARG A 377 -4.41 -0.73 34.70
N SER A 378 -4.55 -1.17 33.45
CA SER A 378 -4.14 -2.52 33.04
C SER A 378 -2.62 -2.73 33.14
N LEU A 379 -1.83 -1.70 32.87
CA LEU A 379 -0.38 -1.75 33.06
C LEU A 379 -0.01 -1.90 34.55
N GLU A 380 -0.62 -1.09 35.43
CA GLU A 380 -0.41 -1.16 36.88
C GLU A 380 -0.79 -2.53 37.44
N GLU A 381 -1.95 -3.06 37.04
CA GLU A 381 -2.43 -4.39 37.44
C GLU A 381 -1.51 -5.51 36.96
N LYS A 382 -1.01 -5.42 35.73
CA LYS A 382 -0.09 -6.44 35.20
C LYS A 382 1.28 -6.37 35.87
N ILE A 383 1.80 -5.17 36.12
CA ILE A 383 3.09 -5.00 36.79
C ILE A 383 3.03 -5.51 38.23
N SER A 384 1.93 -5.28 38.96
CA SER A 384 1.82 -5.74 40.35
C SER A 384 1.77 -7.27 40.49
N ARG A 385 1.42 -7.98 39.40
CA ARG A 385 1.41 -9.44 39.32
C ARG A 385 2.72 -10.05 38.80
N LEU A 386 3.69 -9.23 38.40
CA LEU A 386 4.96 -9.75 37.86
C LEU A 386 5.82 -10.33 38.98
N GLU A 387 6.25 -11.57 38.76
CA GLU A 387 7.13 -12.32 39.65
C GLU A 387 8.49 -12.57 38.97
N GLY A 388 9.45 -13.10 39.74
CA GLY A 388 10.76 -13.46 39.22
C GLY A 388 11.82 -12.36 39.25
N THR A 389 13.03 -12.71 38.81
CA THR A 389 14.22 -11.87 38.89
C THR A 389 14.31 -10.80 37.80
N THR A 390 13.76 -11.10 36.62
CA THR A 390 13.81 -10.23 35.43
C THR A 390 12.39 -10.02 34.90
N ARG A 391 11.78 -8.89 35.27
CA ARG A 391 10.37 -8.58 34.98
C ARG A 391 10.26 -7.77 33.70
N ILE A 392 9.54 -8.27 32.70
CA ILE A 392 9.45 -7.64 31.37
C ILE A 392 7.99 -7.25 31.08
N VAL A 393 7.79 -6.07 30.49
CA VAL A 393 6.50 -5.67 29.91
C VAL A 393 6.61 -5.64 28.40
N VAL A 394 5.71 -6.34 27.71
CA VAL A 394 5.64 -6.40 26.25
C VAL A 394 4.39 -5.67 25.78
N PHE A 395 4.53 -4.64 24.96
CA PHE A 395 3.43 -3.99 24.24
C PHE A 395 3.40 -4.51 22.81
N GLY A 396 2.29 -5.04 22.33
CA GLY A 396 2.17 -5.60 20.99
C GLY A 396 1.04 -5.00 20.16
N CYS A 397 1.20 -4.98 18.83
CA CYS A 397 0.14 -4.64 17.90
C CYS A 397 -0.77 -5.85 17.63
N ASP A 398 -2.10 -5.66 17.67
CA ASP A 398 -3.10 -6.69 17.33
C ASP A 398 -3.02 -7.19 15.87
N CYS A 399 -2.38 -6.41 14.98
CA CYS A 399 -2.17 -6.75 13.57
C CYS A 399 -0.80 -7.40 13.30
N GLY A 400 0.06 -7.52 14.31
CA GLY A 400 1.41 -8.08 14.18
C GLY A 400 1.53 -9.49 14.72
N ALA A 401 2.70 -9.82 15.27
CA ALA A 401 2.93 -11.09 15.96
C ALA A 401 2.00 -11.26 17.17
N ASN A 402 1.57 -12.51 17.40
CA ASN A 402 0.74 -12.84 18.56
C ASN A 402 1.54 -12.76 19.87
N VAL A 403 1.60 -11.57 20.45
CA VAL A 403 2.36 -11.31 21.69
C VAL A 403 1.83 -12.08 22.90
N LYS A 404 0.57 -12.55 22.89
CA LYS A 404 0.02 -13.35 23.99
C LYS A 404 0.74 -14.70 24.14
N SER A 405 1.38 -15.18 23.07
CA SER A 405 2.15 -16.43 23.10
C SER A 405 3.39 -16.39 24.00
N VAL A 406 3.85 -15.19 24.40
CA VAL A 406 5.03 -15.02 25.27
C VAL A 406 4.68 -14.54 26.68
N GLU A 407 3.39 -14.48 27.03
CA GLU A 407 2.95 -14.12 28.38
C GLU A 407 3.36 -15.21 29.39
N SER A 408 3.92 -14.79 30.52
CA SER A 408 4.39 -15.68 31.59
C SER A 408 4.43 -14.92 32.92
N THR A 409 4.75 -15.60 34.02
CA THR A 409 4.75 -15.01 35.38
C THR A 409 5.68 -13.81 35.53
N ASP A 410 6.74 -13.75 34.73
CA ASP A 410 7.73 -12.68 34.73
C ASP A 410 7.63 -11.76 33.49
N THR A 411 6.67 -12.02 32.60
CA THR A 411 6.45 -11.28 31.35
C THR A 411 4.99 -10.88 31.19
N ALA A 412 4.69 -9.61 31.43
CA ALA A 412 3.37 -9.04 31.22
C ALA A 412 3.17 -8.64 29.76
N VAL A 413 2.06 -9.04 29.16
CA VAL A 413 1.75 -8.69 27.76
C VAL A 413 0.56 -7.72 27.68
N MET A 414 0.70 -6.66 26.89
CA MET A 414 -0.37 -5.71 26.58
C MET A 414 -0.64 -5.67 25.07
N SER A 415 -1.83 -6.09 24.67
CA SER A 415 -2.33 -5.96 23.30
C SER A 415 -2.81 -4.52 23.06
N LEU A 416 -2.35 -3.92 21.97
CA LEU A 416 -2.74 -2.60 21.52
C LEU A 416 -3.35 -2.69 20.13
N ILE A 417 -4.31 -1.82 19.83
CA ILE A 417 -4.89 -1.69 18.47
C ILE A 417 -3.75 -1.51 17.45
N CYS A 418 -2.82 -0.63 17.79
CA CYS A 418 -1.60 -0.35 17.05
C CYS A 418 -0.54 0.09 18.05
N THR A 419 0.72 -0.30 17.88
CA THR A 419 1.81 0.25 18.71
C THR A 419 1.93 1.77 18.57
N GLY A 420 1.51 2.34 17.43
CA GLY A 420 1.49 3.78 17.20
C GLY A 420 0.59 4.55 18.16
N MET A 421 -0.35 3.88 18.84
CA MET A 421 -1.18 4.48 19.88
C MET A 421 -0.48 4.62 21.23
N LEU A 422 0.64 3.91 21.45
CA LEU A 422 1.37 3.92 22.71
C LEU A 422 2.07 5.27 22.91
N PRO A 423 1.69 6.07 23.92
CA PRO A 423 2.49 7.23 24.29
C PRO A 423 3.84 6.75 24.81
N PRO A 424 4.98 7.33 24.38
CA PRO A 424 6.31 6.86 24.79
C PRO A 424 6.54 6.95 26.30
N SER A 425 5.81 7.82 27.01
CA SER A 425 5.84 7.92 28.46
C SER A 425 5.36 6.65 29.18
N PHE A 426 4.62 5.76 28.53
CA PHE A 426 4.26 4.45 29.10
C PHE A 426 5.46 3.52 29.26
N VAL A 427 6.49 3.66 28.40
CA VAL A 427 7.74 2.91 28.57
C VAL A 427 8.43 3.34 29.87
N GLU A 428 8.54 4.65 30.10
CA GLU A 428 9.09 5.17 31.36
C GLU A 428 8.22 4.74 32.56
N TYR A 429 6.90 4.81 32.42
CA TYR A 429 5.96 4.45 33.48
C TYR A 429 6.11 2.98 33.89
N ALA A 430 6.22 2.07 32.92
CA ALA A 430 6.41 0.65 33.18
C ALA A 430 7.71 0.37 33.93
N LEU A 431 8.82 0.98 33.49
CA LEU A 431 10.12 0.81 34.14
C LEU A 431 10.13 1.35 35.58
N ARG A 432 9.57 2.54 35.79
CA ARG A 432 9.46 3.14 37.13
C ARG A 432 8.45 2.44 38.04
N GLY A 433 7.50 1.71 37.45
CA GLY A 433 6.51 0.91 38.16
C GLY A 433 7.03 -0.46 38.63
N GLY A 434 8.20 -0.89 38.15
CA GLY A 434 8.84 -2.13 38.61
C GLY A 434 9.30 -3.08 37.49
N ALA A 435 9.05 -2.76 36.22
CA ALA A 435 9.59 -3.54 35.12
C ALA A 435 11.10 -3.32 34.96
N ASP A 436 11.84 -4.39 34.70
CA ASP A 436 13.27 -4.34 34.39
C ASP A 436 13.50 -4.00 32.91
N GLY A 437 12.60 -4.40 32.03
CA GLY A 437 12.66 -4.07 30.61
C GLY A 437 11.30 -3.91 29.98
N VAL A 438 11.25 -3.12 28.91
CA VAL A 438 10.07 -2.94 28.09
C VAL A 438 10.39 -3.35 26.66
N MET A 439 9.59 -4.23 26.09
CA MET A 439 9.62 -4.59 24.68
C MET A 439 8.39 -4.02 23.99
N VAL A 440 8.58 -3.41 22.82
CA VAL A 440 7.48 -2.91 21.98
C VAL A 440 7.56 -3.64 20.64
N VAL A 441 6.51 -4.40 20.31
CA VAL A 441 6.42 -5.29 19.17
C VAL A 441 5.45 -4.71 18.14
N GLY A 442 6.01 -4.10 17.09
CA GLY A 442 5.26 -3.55 15.97
C GLY A 442 4.98 -4.59 14.87
N CYS A 443 4.25 -4.15 13.84
CA CYS A 443 4.22 -4.87 12.56
C CYS A 443 5.62 -4.89 11.93
N ARG A 444 5.86 -5.77 10.96
CA ARG A 444 7.10 -5.74 10.15
C ARG A 444 7.28 -4.40 9.44
N GLU A 445 8.54 -3.96 9.34
CA GLU A 445 8.90 -2.69 8.70
C GLU A 445 8.37 -2.64 7.25
N GLY A 446 7.76 -1.51 6.87
CA GLY A 446 7.10 -1.33 5.57
C GLY A 446 5.78 -2.10 5.40
N GLY A 447 5.43 -2.98 6.34
CA GLY A 447 4.25 -3.86 6.30
C GLY A 447 3.16 -3.47 7.31
N CYS A 448 3.22 -2.28 7.90
CA CYS A 448 2.27 -1.87 8.94
C CYS A 448 0.84 -1.77 8.41
N GLU A 449 -0.10 -2.41 9.11
CA GLU A 449 -1.53 -2.38 8.76
C GLU A 449 -2.08 -0.95 8.73
N TYR A 450 -1.63 -0.13 9.70
CA TYR A 450 -2.00 1.27 9.82
C TYR A 450 -0.98 2.24 9.19
N ARG A 451 -0.26 1.74 8.16
CA ARG A 451 0.75 2.43 7.34
C ARG A 451 2.00 2.88 8.09
N LEU A 452 1.83 3.79 9.03
CA LEU A 452 2.94 4.54 9.64
C LEU A 452 3.05 4.27 11.15
N GLY A 453 2.23 3.38 11.70
CA GLY A 453 2.16 3.10 13.13
C GLY A 453 3.46 2.56 13.70
N ASP A 454 4.09 1.58 13.04
CA ASP A 454 5.38 1.02 13.42
C ASP A 454 6.49 2.09 13.40
N ARG A 455 6.56 2.86 12.31
CA ARG A 455 7.56 3.89 12.13
C ARG A 455 7.39 5.00 13.15
N TRP A 456 6.15 5.41 13.49
CA TRP A 456 5.93 6.52 14.42
C TRP A 456 6.29 6.09 15.84
N THR A 457 5.98 4.83 16.19
CA THR A 457 6.45 4.22 17.44
C THR A 457 7.97 4.24 17.50
N ALA A 458 8.65 3.73 16.47
CA ALA A 458 10.10 3.69 16.41
C ALA A 458 10.72 5.09 16.51
N GLU A 459 10.25 6.06 15.73
CA GLU A 459 10.76 7.45 15.75
C GLU A 459 10.53 8.13 17.11
N ARG A 460 9.39 7.91 17.79
CA ARG A 460 9.12 8.49 19.13
C ARG A 460 10.02 7.87 20.20
N LEU A 461 10.23 6.56 20.14
CA LEU A 461 11.05 5.81 21.09
C LEU A 461 12.56 6.04 20.89
N THR A 462 12.99 6.26 19.65
CA THR A 462 14.35 6.67 19.29
C THR A 462 14.58 8.19 19.36
N ARG A 463 13.57 8.95 19.83
CA ARG A 463 13.65 10.41 20.08
C ARG A 463 13.80 11.26 18.81
N GLN A 464 13.43 10.72 17.66
CA GLN A 464 13.40 11.40 16.36
C GLN A 464 12.07 12.13 16.11
N ARG A 465 11.00 11.78 16.83
CA ARG A 465 9.66 12.37 16.68
C ARG A 465 9.02 12.74 18.01
N GLU A 466 8.23 13.81 18.03
CA GLU A 466 7.39 14.20 19.17
C GLU A 466 6.11 13.34 19.28
N PRO A 467 5.61 13.05 20.49
CA PRO A 467 6.32 13.18 21.76
C PRO A 467 7.52 12.23 21.79
N ARG A 468 8.66 12.69 22.32
CA ARG A 468 9.87 11.87 22.44
C ARG A 468 9.87 11.07 23.73
N LEU A 469 10.45 9.88 23.71
CA LEU A 469 10.84 9.19 24.94
C LEU A 469 11.84 10.05 25.72
N ARG A 470 11.63 10.18 27.04
CA ARG A 470 12.51 11.01 27.88
C ARG A 470 13.95 10.49 27.89
N HIS A 471 14.90 11.41 28.00
CA HIS A 471 16.33 11.10 27.93
C HIS A 471 16.84 10.20 29.06
N ASN A 472 16.20 10.28 30.23
CA ASN A 472 16.49 9.49 31.43
C ASN A 472 16.07 8.02 31.31
N VAL A 473 15.33 7.63 30.26
CA VAL A 473 15.01 6.22 30.01
C VAL A 473 16.23 5.53 29.39
N PRO A 474 16.82 4.52 30.06
CA PRO A 474 18.00 3.82 29.54
C PRO A 474 17.65 3.00 28.31
N VAL A 475 18.40 3.19 27.21
CA VAL A 475 18.16 2.49 25.94
C VAL A 475 18.31 0.97 26.10
N GLY A 476 19.24 0.51 26.95
CA GLY A 476 19.43 -0.93 27.21
C GLY A 476 18.22 -1.64 27.85
N ARG A 477 17.27 -0.89 28.42
CA ARG A 477 16.03 -1.41 29.01
C ARG A 477 14.82 -1.35 28.06
N LEU A 478 15.04 -0.93 26.82
CA LEU A 478 14.01 -0.87 25.78
C LEU A 478 14.41 -1.77 24.60
N CYS A 479 13.51 -2.63 24.17
CA CYS A 479 13.67 -3.41 22.94
C CYS A 479 12.55 -3.06 21.96
N LEU A 480 12.92 -2.67 20.75
CA LEU A 480 12.00 -2.61 19.62
C LEU A 480 12.10 -3.93 18.86
N ALA A 481 10.95 -4.55 18.63
CA ALA A 481 10.82 -5.81 17.90
C ALA A 481 9.74 -5.65 16.83
N HIS A 482 9.84 -6.44 15.77
CA HIS A 482 8.88 -6.40 14.67
C HIS A 482 8.49 -7.83 14.31
N GLY A 483 7.20 -8.05 14.03
CA GLY A 483 6.75 -9.37 13.58
C GLY A 483 5.39 -9.37 12.91
N SER A 484 5.18 -10.39 12.08
CA SER A 484 3.91 -10.76 11.47
C SER A 484 3.20 -11.84 12.28
N SER A 485 1.98 -12.20 11.89
CA SER A 485 1.17 -13.24 12.53
C SER A 485 1.86 -14.60 12.65
N HIS A 486 2.82 -14.93 11.78
CA HIS A 486 3.53 -16.22 11.79
C HIS A 486 4.81 -16.22 12.67
N ASP A 487 5.23 -15.07 13.21
CA ASP A 487 6.54 -14.93 13.89
C ASP A 487 6.55 -15.29 15.38
N SER A 488 5.60 -16.08 15.88
CA SER A 488 5.52 -16.36 17.33
C SER A 488 6.82 -16.98 17.88
N ALA A 489 7.48 -17.85 17.11
CA ALA A 489 8.76 -18.44 17.48
C ALA A 489 9.92 -17.42 17.46
N THR A 490 9.95 -16.54 16.47
CA THR A 490 10.94 -15.45 16.34
C THR A 490 10.80 -14.47 17.51
N LEU A 491 9.56 -14.07 17.82
CA LEU A 491 9.26 -13.21 18.97
C LEU A 491 9.74 -13.83 20.29
N ALA A 492 9.46 -15.11 20.52
CA ALA A 492 9.94 -15.80 21.71
C ALA A 492 11.48 -15.83 21.80
N LYS A 493 12.17 -15.97 20.66
CA LYS A 493 13.64 -15.90 20.59
C LYS A 493 14.16 -14.50 20.92
N GLU A 494 13.57 -13.45 20.36
CA GLU A 494 13.95 -12.06 20.64
C GLU A 494 13.73 -11.69 22.11
N LEU A 495 12.60 -12.12 22.70
CA LEU A 495 12.32 -11.90 24.12
C LEU A 495 13.36 -12.59 25.01
N ARG A 496 13.74 -13.84 24.71
CA ARG A 496 14.81 -14.54 25.45
C ARG A 496 16.13 -13.81 25.35
N GLN A 497 16.50 -13.33 24.16
CA GLN A 497 17.72 -12.54 23.98
C GLN A 497 17.66 -11.22 24.76
N PHE A 498 16.51 -10.56 24.78
CA PHE A 498 16.33 -9.33 25.54
C PHE A 498 16.46 -9.58 27.06
N ARG A 499 15.87 -10.67 27.56
CA ARG A 499 16.03 -11.10 28.95
C ARG A 499 17.49 -11.29 29.34
N ILE A 500 18.25 -12.04 28.53
CA ILE A 500 19.68 -12.27 28.75
C ILE A 500 20.44 -10.94 28.78
N ARG A 501 20.11 -9.98 27.90
CA ARG A 501 20.73 -8.64 27.92
C ARG A 501 20.43 -7.89 29.22
N LEU A 502 19.21 -7.96 29.74
CA LEU A 502 18.83 -7.32 31.01
C LEU A 502 19.56 -7.93 32.22
N GLU A 503 19.80 -9.24 32.19
CA GLU A 503 20.50 -9.98 33.25
C GLU A 503 22.01 -9.74 33.24
N THR A 504 22.59 -9.53 32.05
CA THR A 504 24.04 -9.38 31.86
C THR A 504 24.51 -7.92 31.86
N GLN A 505 23.65 -6.97 31.48
CA GLN A 505 24.01 -5.55 31.44
C GLN A 505 23.49 -4.80 32.67
N ALA A 506 24.42 -4.21 33.44
CA ALA A 506 24.10 -3.29 34.52
C ALA A 506 23.68 -1.92 33.96
N ALA A 507 22.50 -1.84 33.33
CA ALA A 507 21.89 -0.55 33.01
C ALA A 507 21.24 0.02 34.28
N GLU A 508 21.48 1.30 34.59
CA GLU A 508 20.83 1.97 35.73
C GLU A 508 19.30 1.80 35.68
N ARG A 509 18.67 1.58 36.83
CA ARG A 509 17.21 1.53 36.94
C ARG A 509 16.67 2.97 37.10
N PRO A 510 15.64 3.37 36.35
CA PRO A 510 14.93 4.62 36.62
C PRO A 510 14.44 4.69 38.06
N LEU A 511 14.47 5.89 38.67
CA LEU A 511 13.95 6.10 40.01
C LEU A 511 12.47 5.69 40.09
N PRO A 512 12.07 4.89 41.12
CA PRO A 512 10.69 4.45 41.30
C PRO A 512 9.72 5.61 41.28
N TYR A 513 8.55 5.40 40.66
CA TYR A 513 7.46 6.36 40.71
C TYR A 513 6.34 5.79 41.55
N HIS A 514 6.13 6.39 42.73
CA HIS A 514 4.95 6.15 43.53
C HIS A 514 3.95 7.27 43.25
N ARG A 515 2.83 6.92 42.61
CA ARG A 515 1.70 7.83 42.49
C ARG A 515 1.21 8.14 43.92
N ARG A 516 1.10 9.42 44.28
CA ARG A 516 0.35 9.80 45.47
C ARG A 516 -1.09 9.32 45.25
N SER A 517 -1.51 8.28 45.98
CA SER A 517 -2.93 7.93 46.04
C SER A 517 -3.69 9.17 46.47
N ALA A 518 -4.84 9.44 45.84
CA ALA A 518 -5.77 10.40 46.43
C ALA A 518 -6.00 9.91 47.87
N SER A 519 -5.67 10.76 48.83
CA SER A 519 -6.05 10.53 50.22
C SER A 519 -7.55 10.27 50.24
N SER A 520 -7.92 9.10 50.76
CA SER A 520 -9.29 8.64 51.00
C SER A 520 -10.16 9.73 51.63
#